data_AF-A0A484K7X2-F1
#
_entry.id   AF-A0A484K7X2-F1
#
_cell.length_a   1.000
_cell.length_b   1.000
_cell.length_c   1.000
_cell.angle_alpha   90.00
_cell.angle_beta   90.00
_cell.angle_gamma   90.00
#
_symmetry.space_group_name_H-M   'P 1'
#
loop_
_entity.id
_entity.type
_entity.pdbx_description
1 polymer ?
#
loop_
_entity_poly.entity_id
_entity_poly.type
_entity_poly.pdbx_seq_one_letter_code
_entity_poly.pdbx_strand_id
1 'polypeptide(L)'
;MLIFISYFICWFIGTAIAAVPGKSHLELGVLPPTCERIECPIYYRIASGKDYEIRRYSSAVWMSTSPINGTSFVDATRTGFLRLFGYISGNNSYHKKIEMTAPVMTEVKPSDGPFCNSSFVVSFSVPKANQQDPPQAESMHLQRWGKTYVAVRRFGGFVSDMNVGKEAEALSASLNGTEWLDAIKKSHAGENTTLYAVAQYNSPFEFLGRVNEIWLMFFDQKDQSLTAA
;
A
#
# COMPACT_ATOMS: atom_id res chain seq x y z
N MET A 1 26.93 -80.61 -0.26
CA MET A 1 25.63 -79.91 -0.30
C MET A 1 25.93 -78.44 -0.55
N LEU A 2 25.81 -78.00 -1.80
CA LEU A 2 26.16 -76.64 -2.24
C LEU A 2 25.03 -75.67 -1.86
N ILE A 3 25.35 -74.58 -1.18
CA ILE A 3 24.45 -73.45 -0.98
C ILE A 3 25.14 -72.21 -1.57
N PHE A 4 24.67 -71.78 -2.73
CA PHE A 4 25.05 -70.51 -3.35
C PHE A 4 24.26 -69.39 -2.67
N ILE A 5 24.95 -68.50 -1.94
CA ILE A 5 24.36 -67.26 -1.40
C ILE A 5 24.61 -66.16 -2.43
N SER A 6 23.53 -65.76 -3.12
CA SER A 6 23.51 -64.62 -4.04
C SER A 6 23.51 -63.32 -3.23
N TYR A 7 24.59 -62.53 -3.35
CA TYR A 7 24.64 -61.17 -2.85
C TYR A 7 24.08 -60.21 -3.90
N PHE A 8 22.81 -59.81 -3.75
CA PHE A 8 22.25 -58.69 -4.50
C PHE A 8 22.71 -57.38 -3.86
N ILE A 9 23.72 -56.74 -4.46
CA ILE A 9 24.15 -55.39 -4.13
C ILE A 9 23.13 -54.42 -4.76
N CYS A 10 22.19 -53.92 -3.95
CA CYS A 10 21.25 -52.88 -4.37
C CYS A 10 21.98 -51.53 -4.37
N TRP A 11 22.39 -51.06 -5.55
CA TRP A 11 22.81 -49.67 -5.75
C TRP A 11 21.58 -48.77 -5.61
N PHE A 12 21.40 -48.16 -4.44
CA PHE A 12 20.57 -46.97 -4.31
C PHE A 12 21.28 -45.82 -5.04
N ILE A 13 20.96 -45.65 -6.32
CA ILE A 13 21.22 -44.39 -7.02
C ILE A 13 20.33 -43.35 -6.36
N GLY A 14 20.88 -42.61 -5.40
CA GLY A 14 20.25 -41.43 -4.84
C GLY A 14 20.03 -40.43 -5.96
N THR A 15 18.80 -40.31 -6.42
CA THR A 15 18.40 -39.22 -7.31
C THR A 15 18.50 -37.92 -6.52
N ALA A 16 19.50 -37.12 -6.84
CA ALA A 16 19.55 -35.73 -6.41
C ALA A 16 18.29 -35.04 -6.97
N ILE A 17 17.34 -34.71 -6.10
CA ILE A 17 16.20 -33.88 -6.44
C ILE A 17 16.77 -32.48 -6.72
N ALA A 18 16.93 -32.15 -8.00
CA ALA A 18 17.24 -30.79 -8.42
C ALA A 18 16.09 -29.88 -7.95
N ALA A 19 16.41 -28.91 -7.11
CA ALA A 19 15.46 -27.87 -6.73
C ALA A 19 15.04 -27.11 -7.99
N VAL A 20 13.73 -27.07 -8.27
CA VAL A 20 13.17 -26.25 -9.35
C VAL A 20 13.30 -24.77 -8.94
N PRO A 21 14.10 -23.94 -9.63
CA PRO A 21 14.11 -22.52 -9.38
C PRO A 21 12.86 -21.91 -10.03
N GLY A 22 12.07 -21.13 -9.28
CA GLY A 22 11.02 -20.30 -9.89
C GLY A 22 9.59 -20.45 -9.35
N LYS A 23 9.40 -20.74 -8.06
CA LYS A 23 8.19 -20.28 -7.36
C LYS A 23 8.62 -19.28 -6.30
N SER A 24 8.56 -17.98 -6.62
CA SER A 24 8.62 -16.96 -5.58
C SER A 24 7.43 -17.19 -4.66
N HIS A 25 7.70 -17.70 -3.47
CA HIS A 25 6.68 -17.77 -2.44
C HIS A 25 6.34 -16.33 -2.07
N LEU A 26 5.11 -15.90 -2.32
CA LEU A 26 4.63 -14.58 -1.91
C LEU A 26 4.65 -14.52 -0.38
N GLU A 27 5.63 -13.82 0.19
CA GLU A 27 5.74 -13.68 1.63
C GLU A 27 4.75 -12.64 2.13
N LEU A 28 3.98 -12.98 3.17
CA LEU A 28 3.11 -12.01 3.83
C LEU A 28 3.97 -10.89 4.44
N GLY A 29 3.55 -9.64 4.23
CA GLY A 29 4.23 -8.45 4.72
C GLY A 29 4.24 -8.33 6.24
N VAL A 30 5.24 -7.63 6.77
CA VAL A 30 5.34 -7.30 8.21
C VAL A 30 4.62 -5.98 8.47
N LEU A 31 3.47 -6.06 9.14
CA LEU A 31 2.64 -4.90 9.46
C LEU A 31 3.22 -4.09 10.65
N PRO A 32 3.00 -2.76 10.70
CA PRO A 32 3.36 -1.94 11.86
C PRO A 32 2.64 -2.36 13.16
N PRO A 33 3.20 -2.08 14.35
CA PRO A 33 2.58 -2.45 15.64
C PRO A 33 1.16 -1.92 15.83
N THR A 34 0.79 -0.79 15.22
CA THR A 34 -0.60 -0.29 15.25
C THR A 34 -1.59 -1.32 14.70
N CYS A 35 -1.18 -2.10 13.70
CA CYS A 35 -2.02 -3.12 13.05
C CYS A 35 -2.30 -4.34 13.93
N GLU A 36 -1.68 -4.45 15.11
CA GLU A 36 -2.05 -5.45 16.12
C GLU A 36 -3.34 -5.06 16.86
N ARG A 37 -3.70 -3.77 16.83
CA ARG A 37 -4.85 -3.21 17.57
C ARG A 37 -6.02 -2.82 16.67
N ILE A 38 -5.76 -2.48 15.42
CA ILE A 38 -6.77 -2.09 14.43
C ILE A 38 -6.48 -2.75 13.09
N GLU A 39 -7.52 -2.94 12.28
CA GLU A 39 -7.38 -3.61 10.99
C GLU A 39 -6.49 -2.80 10.04
N CYS A 40 -5.62 -3.50 9.31
CA CYS A 40 -4.78 -2.95 8.26
C CYS A 40 -4.89 -3.77 6.98
N PRO A 41 -4.73 -3.16 5.79
CA PRO A 41 -4.75 -3.89 4.54
C PRO A 41 -3.55 -4.84 4.47
N ILE A 42 -3.84 -6.12 4.23
CA ILE A 42 -2.81 -7.15 4.08
C ILE A 42 -2.11 -6.99 2.72
N TYR A 43 -0.81 -7.23 2.70
CA TYR A 43 -0.01 -7.20 1.49
C TYR A 43 1.01 -8.32 1.46
N TYR A 44 1.50 -8.60 0.26
CA TYR A 44 2.62 -9.50 0.06
C TYR A 44 3.86 -8.70 -0.31
N ARG A 45 5.00 -9.01 0.31
CA ARG A 45 6.28 -8.43 -0.06
C ARG A 45 6.78 -9.13 -1.33
N ILE A 46 7.04 -8.36 -2.37
CA ILE A 46 7.52 -8.83 -3.66
C ILE A 46 9.04 -8.71 -3.73
N ALA A 47 9.56 -7.57 -3.27
CA ALA A 47 11.00 -7.29 -3.25
C ALA A 47 11.30 -6.30 -2.13
N SER A 48 12.57 -6.21 -1.76
CA SER A 48 13.10 -5.18 -0.86
C SER A 48 14.47 -4.77 -1.35
N GLY A 49 14.76 -3.47 -1.28
CA GLY A 49 16.08 -2.93 -1.56
C GLY A 49 16.55 -2.01 -0.45
N LYS A 50 17.59 -1.24 -0.74
CA LYS A 50 18.06 -0.22 0.20
C LYS A 50 17.01 0.89 0.29
N ASP A 51 16.41 1.02 1.47
CA ASP A 51 15.44 2.06 1.81
C ASP A 51 14.10 2.04 1.04
N TYR A 52 13.77 0.91 0.39
CA TYR A 52 12.44 0.67 -0.19
C TYR A 52 11.98 -0.79 -0.06
N GLU A 53 10.66 -0.97 -0.07
CA GLU A 53 9.98 -2.26 -0.18
C GLU A 53 8.97 -2.22 -1.33
N ILE A 54 8.87 -3.30 -2.09
CA ILE A 54 7.83 -3.46 -3.11
C ILE A 54 6.76 -4.40 -2.56
N ARG A 55 5.54 -3.89 -2.48
CA ARG A 55 4.37 -4.59 -1.95
C ARG A 55 3.38 -4.86 -3.05
N ARG A 56 2.62 -5.94 -2.90
CA ARG A 56 1.45 -6.26 -3.71
C ARG A 56 0.22 -6.38 -2.82
N TYR A 57 -0.75 -5.51 -3.05
CA TYR A 57 -2.10 -5.61 -2.50
C TYR A 57 -2.97 -6.37 -3.50
N SER A 58 -3.64 -7.44 -3.03
CA SER A 58 -4.47 -8.27 -3.92
C SER A 58 -5.83 -7.65 -4.19
N SER A 59 -6.39 -7.00 -3.17
CA SER A 59 -7.53 -6.12 -3.26
C SER A 59 -7.53 -5.23 -2.02
N ALA A 60 -7.93 -3.98 -2.19
CA ALA A 60 -8.18 -3.08 -1.07
C ALA A 60 -9.38 -2.20 -1.40
N VAL A 61 -10.25 -1.99 -0.42
CA VAL A 61 -11.38 -1.06 -0.55
C VAL A 61 -11.07 0.12 0.34
N TRP A 62 -11.12 1.31 -0.23
CA TRP A 62 -10.88 2.56 0.46
C TRP A 62 -12.12 3.44 0.37
N MET A 63 -12.50 4.06 1.49
CA MET A 63 -13.44 5.17 1.47
C MET A 63 -12.63 6.46 1.43
N SER A 64 -12.88 7.27 0.41
CA SER A 64 -12.06 8.43 0.08
C SER A 64 -12.89 9.71 0.07
N THR A 65 -12.33 10.82 0.52
CA THR A 65 -13.00 12.12 0.43
C THR A 65 -12.99 12.65 -1.00
N SER A 66 -13.93 13.52 -1.36
CA SER A 66 -13.74 14.41 -2.53
C SER A 66 -12.41 15.18 -2.42
N PRO A 67 -11.78 15.55 -3.56
CA PRO A 67 -10.49 16.24 -3.54
C PRO A 67 -10.52 17.51 -2.70
N ILE A 68 -9.47 17.69 -1.88
CA ILE A 68 -9.24 18.87 -1.06
C ILE A 68 -8.08 19.61 -1.70
N ASN A 69 -8.34 20.82 -2.21
CA ASN A 69 -7.31 21.64 -2.83
C ASN A 69 -6.71 22.58 -1.79
N GLY A 70 -5.38 22.64 -1.72
CA GLY A 70 -4.68 23.52 -0.79
C GLY A 70 -3.17 23.48 -0.95
N THR A 71 -2.47 24.24 -0.12
CA THR A 71 -1.00 24.32 -0.11
C THR A 71 -0.34 23.53 1.02
N SER A 72 -1.11 23.15 2.06
CA SER A 72 -0.63 22.35 3.19
C SER A 72 -1.19 20.93 3.11
N PHE A 73 -0.28 19.96 3.11
CA PHE A 73 -0.60 18.54 3.24
C PHE A 73 -1.20 18.23 4.61
N VAL A 74 -0.63 18.82 5.67
CA VAL A 74 -1.07 18.57 7.06
C VAL A 74 -2.51 19.04 7.27
N ASP A 75 -2.84 20.25 6.83
CA ASP A 75 -4.19 20.79 6.96
C ASP A 75 -5.21 20.05 6.11
N ALA A 76 -4.85 19.70 4.87
CA ALA A 76 -5.70 18.91 3.99
C ALA A 76 -5.97 17.52 4.57
N THR A 77 -4.93 16.85 5.09
CA THR A 77 -5.05 15.54 5.74
C THR A 77 -5.94 15.62 6.98
N ARG A 78 -5.76 16.64 7.83
CA ARG A 78 -6.60 16.85 9.01
C ARG A 78 -8.06 17.06 8.63
N THR A 79 -8.31 17.88 7.59
CA THR A 79 -9.65 18.15 7.08
C THR A 79 -10.32 16.88 6.56
N GLY A 80 -9.61 16.11 5.73
CA GLY A 80 -10.15 14.86 5.19
C GLY A 80 -10.34 13.79 6.26
N PHE A 81 -9.41 13.68 7.21
CA PHE A 81 -9.55 12.80 8.37
C PHE A 81 -10.82 13.09 9.17
N LEU A 82 -11.11 14.37 9.46
CA LEU A 82 -12.33 14.74 10.20
C LEU A 82 -13.61 14.38 9.45
N ARG A 83 -13.61 14.51 8.11
CA ARG A 83 -14.73 14.06 7.27
C ARG A 83 -14.91 12.54 7.41
N LEU A 84 -13.85 11.77 7.18
CA LEU A 84 -13.88 10.31 7.30
C LEU A 84 -14.21 9.83 8.72
N PHE A 85 -13.76 10.56 9.75
CA PHE A 85 -14.10 10.28 11.13
C PHE A 85 -15.60 10.44 11.39
N GLY A 86 -16.22 11.48 10.83
CA GLY A 86 -17.68 11.63 10.85
C GLY A 86 -18.39 10.46 10.17
N TYR A 87 -17.90 10.03 8.99
CA TYR A 87 -18.42 8.87 8.27
C TYR A 87 -18.42 7.59 9.12
N ILE A 88 -17.26 7.21 9.68
CA ILE A 88 -17.16 6.00 10.49
C ILE A 88 -17.90 6.13 11.84
N SER A 89 -18.16 7.36 12.30
CA SER A 89 -18.92 7.61 13.53
C SER A 89 -20.44 7.52 13.34
N GLY A 90 -20.93 7.30 12.11
CA GLY A 90 -22.35 7.14 11.80
C GLY A 90 -22.92 8.22 10.88
N ASN A 91 -22.12 9.17 10.38
CA ASN A 91 -22.57 10.07 9.31
C ASN A 91 -22.45 9.39 7.94
N ASN A 92 -23.23 8.33 7.77
CA ASN A 92 -23.33 7.55 6.54
C ASN A 92 -24.78 7.11 6.34
N SER A 93 -25.09 6.61 5.15
CA SER A 93 -26.45 6.24 4.74
C SER A 93 -27.15 5.25 5.68
N TYR A 94 -26.40 4.48 6.47
CA TYR A 94 -26.94 3.47 7.38
C TYR A 94 -26.93 3.89 8.85
N HIS A 95 -26.48 5.11 9.16
CA HIS A 95 -26.24 5.58 10.53
C HIS A 95 -25.39 4.62 11.37
N LYS A 96 -24.52 3.86 10.70
CA LYS A 96 -23.78 2.75 11.30
C LYS A 96 -22.40 3.21 11.75
N LYS A 97 -21.99 2.82 12.96
CA LYS A 97 -20.59 2.95 13.36
C LYS A 97 -19.72 1.90 12.66
N ILE A 98 -18.60 2.35 12.11
CA ILE A 98 -17.62 1.53 11.39
C ILE A 98 -16.32 1.59 12.18
N GLU A 99 -15.64 0.46 12.31
CA GLU A 99 -14.37 0.39 13.02
C GLU A 99 -13.29 1.21 12.30
N MET A 100 -12.44 1.89 13.09
CA MET A 100 -11.28 2.60 12.56
C MET A 100 -10.23 1.60 12.05
N THR A 101 -9.55 1.96 10.96
CA THR A 101 -8.47 1.16 10.37
C THR A 101 -7.20 2.00 10.22
N ALA A 102 -6.08 1.35 9.93
CA ALA A 102 -4.85 2.01 9.54
C ALA A 102 -4.33 1.43 8.21
N PRO A 103 -3.48 2.17 7.48
CA PRO A 103 -3.14 3.58 7.71
C PRO A 103 -4.26 4.52 7.27
N VAL A 104 -4.19 5.77 7.75
CA VAL A 104 -4.81 6.89 7.04
C VAL A 104 -3.92 7.22 5.85
N MET A 105 -4.47 7.09 4.64
CA MET A 105 -3.73 7.35 3.40
C MET A 105 -4.15 8.71 2.85
N THR A 106 -3.19 9.57 2.54
CA THR A 106 -3.44 10.80 1.79
C THR A 106 -2.71 10.72 0.45
N GLU A 107 -3.46 10.61 -0.64
CA GLU A 107 -2.93 10.75 -2.00
C GLU A 107 -2.65 12.23 -2.27
N VAL A 108 -1.47 12.51 -2.81
CA VAL A 108 -1.00 13.84 -3.15
C VAL A 108 -0.85 13.93 -4.66
N LYS A 109 -1.60 14.84 -5.27
CA LYS A 109 -1.34 15.35 -6.61
C LYS A 109 -0.63 16.69 -6.47
N PRO A 110 0.71 16.73 -6.61
CA PRO A 110 1.46 17.97 -6.49
C PRO A 110 1.01 18.96 -7.56
N SER A 111 1.02 20.24 -7.19
CA SER A 111 0.79 21.33 -8.11
C SER A 111 2.05 21.67 -8.92
N ASP A 112 1.88 22.45 -9.99
CA ASP A 112 2.98 22.88 -10.87
C ASP A 112 3.90 23.95 -10.23
N GLY A 113 3.68 24.31 -8.96
CA GLY A 113 4.51 25.30 -8.27
C GLY A 113 4.09 25.60 -6.82
N PRO A 114 4.97 26.21 -6.01
CA PRO A 114 4.80 26.35 -4.56
C PRO A 114 3.59 27.21 -4.12
N PHE A 115 3.06 28.03 -5.02
CA PHE A 115 1.89 28.88 -4.78
C PHE A 115 0.60 28.32 -5.39
N CYS A 116 0.69 27.21 -6.12
CA CYS A 116 -0.46 26.55 -6.72
C CYS A 116 -1.02 25.52 -5.74
N ASN A 117 -2.34 25.37 -5.71
CA ASN A 117 -2.98 24.36 -4.87
C ASN A 117 -2.64 22.96 -5.38
N SER A 118 -2.03 22.15 -4.52
CA SER A 118 -2.01 20.70 -4.70
C SER A 118 -3.40 20.15 -4.42
N SER A 119 -3.68 18.96 -4.93
CA SER A 119 -4.93 18.25 -4.65
C SER A 119 -4.67 17.04 -3.78
N PHE A 120 -5.48 16.89 -2.72
CA PHE A 120 -5.33 15.85 -1.72
C PHE A 120 -6.59 15.00 -1.65
N VAL A 121 -6.44 13.68 -1.63
CA VAL A 121 -7.53 12.73 -1.37
C VAL A 121 -7.16 11.92 -0.14
N VAL A 122 -7.99 12.01 0.90
CA VAL A 122 -7.75 11.31 2.17
C VAL A 122 -8.66 10.09 2.24
N SER A 123 -8.11 8.98 2.70
CA SER A 123 -8.74 7.67 2.61
C SER A 123 -8.51 6.81 3.85
N PHE A 124 -9.54 6.06 4.25
CA PHE A 124 -9.42 4.92 5.18
C PHE A 124 -9.64 3.61 4.44
N SER A 125 -8.94 2.56 4.87
CA SER A 125 -9.26 1.22 4.41
C SER A 125 -10.59 0.81 5.02
N VAL A 126 -11.54 0.35 4.20
CA VAL A 126 -12.82 -0.13 4.70
C VAL A 126 -12.59 -1.47 5.42
N PRO A 127 -13.00 -1.61 6.70
CA PRO A 127 -12.86 -2.88 7.43
C PRO A 127 -13.52 -4.03 6.69
N LYS A 128 -12.95 -5.23 6.79
CA LYS A 128 -13.44 -6.44 6.11
C LYS A 128 -14.94 -6.68 6.32
N ALA A 129 -15.45 -6.41 7.51
CA ALA A 129 -16.87 -6.54 7.86
C ALA A 129 -17.81 -5.63 7.05
N ASN A 130 -17.29 -4.60 6.38
CA ASN A 130 -18.04 -3.61 5.64
C ASN A 130 -17.70 -3.59 4.13
N GLN A 131 -16.73 -4.37 3.65
CA GLN A 131 -16.24 -4.27 2.26
C GLN A 131 -17.26 -4.72 1.19
N GLN A 132 -18.15 -5.66 1.56
CA GLN A 132 -19.17 -6.18 0.64
C GLN A 132 -20.20 -5.09 0.28
N ASP A 133 -20.65 -4.34 1.28
CA ASP A 133 -21.63 -3.27 1.13
C ASP A 133 -21.26 -2.08 2.02
N PRO A 134 -20.29 -1.24 1.59
CA PRO A 134 -19.86 -0.10 2.38
C PRO A 134 -20.96 0.98 2.39
N PRO A 135 -21.34 1.51 3.57
CA PRO A 135 -22.30 2.60 3.65
C PRO A 135 -21.85 3.78 2.79
N GLN A 136 -22.78 4.44 2.11
CA GLN A 136 -22.49 5.61 1.28
C GLN A 136 -22.45 6.87 2.15
N ALA A 137 -21.75 7.90 1.69
CA ALA A 137 -21.80 9.23 2.29
C ALA A 137 -21.58 10.31 1.24
N GLU A 138 -22.19 11.47 1.48
CA GLU A 138 -22.05 12.63 0.60
C GLU A 138 -20.59 13.11 0.57
N SER A 139 -20.12 13.56 -0.61
CA SER A 139 -18.74 14.04 -0.81
C SER A 139 -17.66 13.00 -0.45
N MET A 140 -18.02 11.72 -0.53
CA MET A 140 -17.10 10.59 -0.42
C MET A 140 -17.34 9.60 -1.55
N HIS A 141 -16.31 8.84 -1.88
CA HIS A 141 -16.36 7.85 -2.94
C HIS A 141 -15.56 6.61 -2.55
N LEU A 142 -16.00 5.45 -3.03
CA LEU A 142 -15.28 4.21 -2.86
C LEU A 142 -14.20 4.07 -3.93
N GLN A 143 -12.98 3.81 -3.52
CA GLN A 143 -11.93 3.32 -4.40
C GLN A 143 -11.77 1.81 -4.17
N ARG A 144 -12.01 1.02 -5.22
CA ARG A 144 -11.77 -0.42 -5.21
C ARG A 144 -10.50 -0.72 -5.98
N TRP A 145 -9.46 -1.06 -5.24
CA TRP A 145 -8.21 -1.49 -5.83
C TRP A 145 -8.32 -2.96 -6.22
N GLY A 146 -8.00 -3.25 -7.48
CA GLY A 146 -7.66 -4.59 -7.92
C GLY A 146 -6.28 -5.00 -7.43
N LYS A 147 -5.55 -5.76 -8.23
CA LYS A 147 -4.16 -6.07 -7.96
C LYS A 147 -3.32 -4.81 -8.15
N THR A 148 -2.77 -4.29 -7.06
CA THR A 148 -2.00 -3.04 -7.05
C THR A 148 -0.62 -3.30 -6.45
N TYR A 149 0.41 -2.78 -7.11
CA TYR A 149 1.76 -2.77 -6.58
C TYR A 149 2.09 -1.40 -5.98
N VAL A 150 2.90 -1.39 -4.93
CA VAL A 150 3.27 -0.17 -4.24
C VAL A 150 4.74 -0.25 -3.86
N ALA A 151 5.54 0.71 -4.32
CA ALA A 151 6.85 0.94 -3.77
C ALA A 151 6.73 1.81 -2.52
N VAL A 152 7.35 1.37 -1.43
CA VAL A 152 7.17 1.95 -0.10
C VAL A 152 8.50 2.34 0.50
N ARG A 153 8.57 3.55 1.04
CA ARG A 153 9.63 3.99 1.96
C ARG A 153 9.02 4.28 3.32
N ARG A 154 9.57 3.69 4.38
CA ARG A 154 9.15 3.94 5.77
C ARG A 154 10.04 5.01 6.41
N PHE A 155 9.43 5.92 7.16
CA PHE A 155 10.13 6.94 7.92
C PHE A 155 9.44 7.21 9.26
N GLY A 156 10.20 7.72 10.22
CA GLY A 156 9.73 8.01 11.58
C GLY A 156 9.38 9.47 11.80
N GLY A 157 8.98 9.79 13.04
CA GLY A 157 8.66 11.16 13.46
C GLY A 157 7.30 11.67 12.99
N PHE A 158 7.10 12.98 13.07
CA PHE A 158 5.87 13.62 12.63
C PHE A 158 5.94 13.97 11.14
N VAL A 159 4.85 13.74 10.42
CA VAL A 159 4.70 14.23 9.04
C VAL A 159 4.49 15.74 9.08
N SER A 160 5.15 16.45 8.18
CA SER A 160 5.04 17.90 8.02
C SER A 160 5.13 18.28 6.54
N ASP A 161 4.63 19.46 6.20
CA ASP A 161 4.71 19.99 4.83
C ASP A 161 6.16 20.10 4.32
N MET A 162 7.14 20.21 5.23
CA MET A 162 8.56 20.30 4.88
C MET A 162 9.26 18.96 4.65
N ASN A 163 8.75 17.85 5.21
CA ASN A 163 9.43 16.55 5.10
C ASN A 163 8.79 15.61 4.09
N VAL A 164 7.48 15.73 3.84
CA VAL A 164 6.76 14.79 2.99
C VAL A 164 7.34 14.72 1.57
N GLY A 165 7.66 15.88 0.97
CA GLY A 165 8.30 15.94 -0.35
C GLY A 165 9.72 15.36 -0.35
N LYS A 166 10.48 15.55 0.74
CA LYS A 166 11.85 15.00 0.88
C LYS A 166 11.84 13.48 0.97
N GLU A 167 10.90 12.91 1.71
CA GLU A 167 10.75 11.46 1.79
C GLU A 167 10.25 10.87 0.46
N ALA A 168 9.39 11.60 -0.27
CA ALA A 168 8.95 11.19 -1.60
C ALA A 168 10.11 11.18 -2.62
N GLU A 169 10.94 12.21 -2.61
CA GLU A 169 12.16 12.28 -3.41
C GLU A 169 13.15 11.17 -3.01
N ALA A 170 13.33 10.91 -1.71
CA ALA A 170 14.20 9.86 -1.22
C ALA A 170 13.75 8.46 -1.66
N LEU A 171 12.43 8.19 -1.69
CA LEU A 171 11.90 6.95 -2.25
C LEU A 171 12.21 6.85 -3.75
N SER A 172 11.93 7.90 -4.52
CA SER A 172 12.25 7.93 -5.96
C SER A 172 13.74 7.68 -6.23
N ALA A 173 14.61 8.33 -5.45
CA ALA A 173 16.06 8.16 -5.53
C ALA A 173 16.50 6.72 -5.19
N SER A 174 15.89 6.09 -4.19
CA SER A 174 16.20 4.71 -3.80
C SER A 174 15.83 3.66 -4.87
N LEU A 175 14.88 4.00 -5.75
CA LEU A 175 14.43 3.16 -6.86
C LEU A 175 15.25 3.41 -8.15
N ASN A 176 16.16 4.39 -8.16
CA ASN A 176 16.91 4.74 -9.36
C ASN A 176 17.76 3.55 -9.88
N GLY A 177 17.66 3.27 -11.19
CA GLY A 177 18.31 2.13 -11.82
C GLY A 177 17.67 0.77 -11.54
N THR A 178 16.52 0.73 -10.85
CA THR A 178 15.76 -0.52 -10.64
C THR A 178 14.63 -0.64 -11.65
N GLU A 179 14.23 -1.87 -11.97
CA GLU A 179 13.07 -2.16 -12.83
C GLU A 179 11.75 -1.57 -12.28
N TRP A 180 11.69 -1.35 -10.96
CA TRP A 180 10.50 -0.83 -10.28
C TRP A 180 10.24 0.64 -10.62
N LEU A 181 11.30 1.45 -10.76
CA LEU A 181 11.12 2.84 -11.18
C LEU A 181 10.59 2.92 -12.62
N ASP A 182 11.05 2.04 -13.50
CA ASP A 182 10.56 1.96 -14.87
C ASP A 182 9.10 1.51 -14.93
N ALA A 183 8.73 0.52 -14.09
CA ALA A 183 7.34 0.08 -13.95
C ALA A 183 6.42 1.21 -13.44
N ILE A 184 6.86 1.98 -12.44
CA ILE A 184 6.13 3.14 -11.91
C ILE A 184 5.95 4.20 -13.01
N LYS A 185 7.04 4.61 -13.68
CA LYS A 185 6.98 5.61 -14.75
C LYS A 185 6.06 5.17 -15.89
N LYS A 186 6.12 3.89 -16.27
CA LYS A 186 5.24 3.33 -17.30
C LYS A 186 3.78 3.34 -16.87
N SER A 187 3.49 3.01 -15.61
CA SER A 187 2.12 2.98 -15.08
C SER A 187 1.47 4.37 -15.03
N HIS A 188 2.27 5.44 -14.97
CA HIS A 188 1.82 6.83 -14.94
C HIS A 188 2.19 7.61 -16.20
N ALA A 189 2.43 6.89 -17.31
CA ALA A 189 2.74 7.52 -18.58
C ALA A 189 1.58 8.44 -19.01
N GLY A 190 1.82 9.75 -19.02
CA GLY A 190 0.81 10.78 -19.32
C GLY A 190 0.47 11.70 -18.14
N GLU A 191 0.93 11.38 -16.93
CA GLU A 191 0.86 12.32 -15.80
C GLU A 191 2.05 13.29 -15.87
N ASN A 192 1.76 14.58 -15.68
CA ASN A 192 2.80 15.63 -15.68
C ASN A 192 3.59 15.67 -14.37
N THR A 193 3.02 15.11 -13.29
CA THR A 193 3.62 15.10 -11.95
C THR A 193 3.60 13.69 -11.37
N THR A 194 4.61 13.39 -10.55
CA THR A 194 4.65 12.10 -9.84
C THR A 194 3.65 12.13 -8.70
N LEU A 195 2.59 11.33 -8.84
CA LEU A 195 1.63 11.08 -7.78
C LEU A 195 2.27 10.18 -6.71
N TYR A 196 2.08 10.55 -5.46
CA TYR A 196 2.48 9.71 -4.32
C TYR A 196 1.40 9.75 -3.25
N ALA A 197 1.40 8.77 -2.36
CA ALA A 197 0.55 8.78 -1.18
C ALA A 197 1.38 8.72 0.10
N VAL A 198 0.80 9.22 1.18
CA VAL A 198 1.40 9.21 2.51
C VAL A 198 0.50 8.40 3.41
N ALA A 199 1.02 7.29 3.93
CA ALA A 199 0.32 6.40 4.85
C ALA A 199 0.79 6.66 6.28
N GLN A 200 -0.12 7.11 7.14
CA GLN A 200 0.14 7.41 8.55
C GLN A 200 -0.57 6.38 9.44
N TYR A 201 0.20 5.64 10.24
CA TYR A 201 -0.33 4.52 11.03
C TYR A 201 -0.69 4.90 12.45
N ASN A 202 -0.11 5.96 13.00
CA ASN A 202 -0.19 6.27 14.42
C ASN A 202 -1.25 7.30 14.76
N SER A 203 -1.89 7.11 15.90
CA SER A 203 -2.80 8.08 16.50
C SER A 203 -2.07 9.41 16.77
N PRO A 204 -2.75 10.57 16.70
CA PRO A 204 -2.15 11.87 17.03
C PRO A 204 -1.53 11.94 18.44
N PHE A 205 -1.93 11.06 19.36
CA PHE A 205 -1.43 11.02 20.74
C PHE A 205 -0.23 10.09 20.95
N GLU A 206 0.24 9.41 19.91
CA GLU A 206 1.42 8.53 19.96
C GLU A 206 2.68 9.29 19.54
N PHE A 207 3.48 9.77 20.50
CA PHE A 207 4.62 10.65 20.22
C PHE A 207 5.92 9.92 19.85
N LEU A 208 6.07 8.65 20.25
CA LEU A 208 7.27 7.84 20.01
C LEU A 208 6.96 6.67 19.07
N GLY A 209 7.98 6.19 18.36
CA GLY A 209 7.86 5.00 17.49
C GLY A 209 6.88 5.18 16.34
N ARG A 210 6.63 6.42 15.89
CA ARG A 210 5.72 6.69 14.78
C ARG A 210 6.22 6.04 13.49
N VAL A 211 5.29 5.42 12.77
CA VAL A 211 5.49 4.78 11.47
C VAL A 211 4.66 5.54 10.45
N ASN A 212 5.36 6.15 9.50
CA ASN A 212 4.78 6.75 8.32
C ASN A 212 5.45 6.17 7.09
N GLU A 213 4.74 6.21 5.97
CA GLU A 213 5.24 5.64 4.73
C GLU A 213 4.90 6.54 3.54
N ILE A 214 5.83 6.65 2.59
CA ILE A 214 5.58 7.18 1.24
C ILE A 214 5.31 6.00 0.33
N TRP A 215 4.24 6.11 -0.47
CA TRP A 215 3.78 5.10 -1.40
C TRP A 215 3.82 5.66 -2.84
N LEU A 216 4.51 4.96 -3.74
CA LEU A 216 4.38 5.12 -5.19
C LEU A 216 3.65 3.90 -5.74
N MET A 217 2.38 4.10 -6.12
CA MET A 217 1.52 3.03 -6.62
C MET A 217 1.80 2.77 -8.10
N PHE A 218 1.65 1.54 -8.57
CA PHE A 218 1.74 1.19 -9.99
C PHE A 218 0.98 -0.09 -10.29
N PHE A 219 0.60 -0.25 -11.56
CA PHE A 219 -0.21 -1.37 -12.04
C PHE A 219 0.54 -2.16 -13.11
N ASP A 220 0.35 -3.47 -13.13
CA ASP A 220 0.75 -4.29 -14.28
C ASP A 220 -0.33 -4.14 -15.36
N GLN A 221 0.06 -3.71 -16.57
CA GLN A 221 -0.89 -3.47 -17.66
C GLN A 221 -1.62 -4.74 -18.13
N LYS A 222 -1.12 -5.93 -17.81
CA LYS A 222 -1.85 -7.18 -18.06
C LYS A 222 -3.13 -7.34 -17.24
N ASP A 223 -3.26 -6.63 -16.12
CA ASP A 223 -4.46 -6.69 -15.27
C ASP A 223 -5.52 -5.61 -15.64
N GLN A 224 -5.16 -4.58 -16.42
CA GLN A 224 -6.10 -3.51 -16.84
C GLN A 224 -7.18 -3.98 -17.83
N SER A 225 -6.99 -5.12 -18.49
CA SER A 225 -7.99 -5.70 -19.41
C SER A 225 -9.15 -6.42 -18.69
N LEU A 226 -9.14 -6.51 -17.36
CA LEU A 226 -10.16 -7.23 -16.58
C LEU A 226 -11.12 -6.31 -15.80
N THR A 227 -10.91 -5.00 -15.82
CA THR A 227 -11.79 -4.01 -15.15
C THR A 227 -12.57 -3.13 -16.13
N ALA A 228 -12.47 -3.40 -17.43
CA ALA A 228 -13.19 -2.70 -18.49
C ALA A 228 -14.20 -3.61 -19.22
N ALA A 229 -14.71 -4.65 -18.55
CA ALA A 229 -15.76 -5.53 -19.04
C ALA A 229 -16.92 -5.57 -18.03
#